data_AF-A0A142W0S8-F1
#
_entry.id   AF-A0A142W0S8-F1
#
_cell.length_a   1.000
_cell.length_b   1.000
_cell.length_c   1.000
_cell.angle_alpha   90.00
_cell.angle_beta   90.00
_cell.angle_gamma   90.00
#
_symmetry.space_group_name_H-M   'P 1'
#
loop_
_entity.id
_entity.type
_entity.pdbx_description
1 polymer ?
#
loop_
_entity_poly.entity_id
_entity_poly.type
_entity_poly.pdbx_seq_one_letter_code
_entity_poly.pdbx_strand_id
1 'polypeptide(L)'
;MTIYCDESGGLNAGAMTFAAVMLTPEAAAQIHARFRAVTGLRGELKGSRISLTERAYLLELFDRAGGRAWVAVAKRARLQPPANGQPTSDLALYAALLDLAIGSWLPETGGVCSDVVIDDGRYDPKILENVREAIQTGLGGWGRASLADSRRSDGVQIADVVANSLYNVEVASPRARRIGIIIEPMLASRAIRVAELAQLP
;
A
#
# COMPACT_ATOMS: atom_id res chain seq x y z
N MET A 1 16.75 -2.93 -1.31
CA MET A 1 15.28 -3.04 -1.55
C MET A 1 14.65 -1.76 -1.04
N THR A 2 13.53 -1.36 -1.62
CA THR A 2 12.78 -0.17 -1.22
C THR A 2 11.34 -0.59 -0.95
N ILE A 3 10.76 -0.07 0.13
CA ILE A 3 9.36 -0.25 0.49
C ILE A 3 8.60 0.99 0.00
N TYR A 4 7.70 0.79 -0.95
CA TYR A 4 6.83 1.82 -1.50
C TYR A 4 5.45 1.73 -0.86
N CYS A 5 4.94 2.88 -0.45
CA CYS A 5 3.81 3.00 0.44
C CYS A 5 2.72 3.86 -0.20
N ASP A 6 1.50 3.32 -0.29
CA ASP A 6 0.30 4.05 -0.73
C ASP A 6 -0.95 3.42 -0.09
N GLU A 7 -2.02 4.19 -0.01
CA GLU A 7 -3.26 3.79 0.63
C GLU A 7 -4.47 3.83 -0.32
N SER A 8 -5.58 3.23 0.12
CA SER A 8 -6.84 3.33 -0.61
C SER A 8 -8.03 3.36 0.34
N GLY A 9 -9.00 4.20 0.01
CA GLY A 9 -10.27 4.31 0.73
C GLY A 9 -10.22 5.19 1.98
N GLY A 10 -11.11 4.86 2.92
CA GLY A 10 -11.36 5.58 4.17
C GLY A 10 -12.52 4.92 4.91
N LEU A 11 -12.53 4.99 6.25
CA LEU A 11 -13.54 4.28 7.06
C LEU A 11 -14.98 4.66 6.68
N ASN A 12 -15.23 5.90 6.27
CA ASN A 12 -16.54 6.34 5.82
C ASN A 12 -17.04 5.54 4.60
N ALA A 13 -16.13 5.01 3.78
CA ALA A 13 -16.41 4.16 2.64
C ALA A 13 -16.38 2.65 2.95
N GLY A 14 -16.24 2.28 4.24
CA GLY A 14 -16.32 0.90 4.74
C GLY A 14 -14.98 0.31 5.17
N ALA A 15 -13.89 0.67 4.50
CA ALA A 15 -12.54 0.22 4.86
C ALA A 15 -11.47 1.23 4.41
N MET A 16 -10.30 1.16 5.04
CA MET A 16 -9.07 1.77 4.55
C MET A 16 -8.00 0.67 4.46
N THR A 17 -7.23 0.68 3.39
CA THR A 17 -6.10 -0.24 3.20
C THR A 17 -4.83 0.55 2.95
N PHE A 18 -3.70 0.03 3.42
CA PHE A 18 -2.39 0.63 3.22
C PHE A 18 -1.41 -0.44 2.75
N ALA A 19 -0.83 -0.29 1.56
CA ALA A 19 0.12 -1.25 1.03
C ALA A 19 1.56 -0.76 1.28
N ALA A 20 2.41 -1.67 1.75
CA ALA A 20 3.86 -1.52 1.82
C ALA A 20 4.49 -2.55 0.88
N VAL A 21 4.77 -2.12 -0.35
CA VAL A 21 5.29 -2.95 -1.45
C VAL A 21 6.81 -2.91 -1.47
N MET A 22 7.46 -4.07 -1.38
CA MET A 22 8.90 -4.22 -1.46
C MET A 22 9.35 -4.61 -2.86
N LEU A 23 10.13 -3.74 -3.51
CA LEU A 23 10.74 -3.93 -4.83
C LEU A 23 12.14 -3.27 -4.86
N THR A 24 12.98 -3.61 -5.85
CA THR A 24 14.09 -2.71 -6.19
C THR A 24 13.57 -1.58 -7.09
N PRO A 25 14.22 -0.40 -7.10
CA PRO A 25 13.86 0.67 -8.04
C PRO A 25 13.88 0.20 -9.50
N GLU A 26 14.83 -0.65 -9.88
CA GLU A 26 14.96 -1.19 -11.24
C GLU A 26 13.78 -2.11 -11.58
N ALA A 27 13.35 -2.97 -10.65
CA ALA A 27 12.19 -3.84 -10.83
C ALA A 27 10.90 -3.02 -10.98
N ALA A 28 10.70 -2.00 -10.15
CA ALA A 28 9.56 -1.09 -10.25
C ALA A 28 9.52 -0.39 -11.62
N ALA A 29 10.65 0.16 -12.07
CA ALA A 29 10.77 0.80 -13.37
C ALA A 29 10.52 -0.17 -14.54
N GLN A 30 11.02 -1.41 -14.46
CA GLN A 30 10.81 -2.44 -15.48
C GLN A 30 9.34 -2.87 -15.58
N ILE A 31 8.67 -3.09 -14.44
CA ILE A 31 7.23 -3.38 -14.39
C ILE A 31 6.46 -2.24 -15.08
N HIS A 32 6.78 -0.99 -14.74
CA HIS A 32 6.12 0.18 -15.32
C HIS A 32 6.35 0.31 -16.83
N ALA A 33 7.60 0.20 -17.29
CA ALA A 33 7.94 0.25 -18.70
C ALA A 33 7.20 -0.84 -19.48
N ARG A 34 7.19 -2.08 -18.95
CA ARG A 34 6.52 -3.20 -19.58
C ARG A 34 5.00 -3.06 -19.57
N PHE A 35 4.43 -2.55 -18.48
CA PHE A 35 3.00 -2.29 -18.38
C PHE A 35 2.57 -1.27 -19.43
N ARG A 36 3.24 -0.11 -19.50
CA ARG A 36 2.95 0.96 -20.46
C ARG A 36 3.10 0.53 -21.92
N ALA A 37 4.12 -0.26 -22.22
CA ALA A 37 4.35 -0.76 -23.57
C ALA A 37 3.19 -1.63 -24.08
N VAL A 38 2.50 -2.36 -23.19
CA VAL A 38 1.40 -3.25 -23.56
C VAL A 38 0.04 -2.55 -23.51
N THR A 39 -0.19 -1.67 -22.52
CA THR A 39 -1.49 -1.02 -22.32
C THR A 39 -1.62 0.29 -23.09
N GLY A 40 -0.50 0.89 -23.50
CA GLY A 40 -0.47 2.23 -24.05
C GLY A 40 -0.75 3.33 -23.02
N LEU A 41 -0.73 3.02 -21.71
CA LEU A 41 -1.01 3.98 -20.65
C LEU A 41 -0.08 5.20 -20.74
N ARG A 42 -0.69 6.38 -20.86
CA ARG A 42 -0.03 7.69 -20.76
C ARG A 42 -0.41 8.35 -19.43
N GLY A 43 0.54 9.06 -18.82
CA GLY A 43 0.33 9.68 -17.51
C GLY A 43 0.42 8.69 -16.35
N GLU A 44 -0.17 9.03 -15.22
CA GLU A 44 -0.08 8.28 -13.98
C GLU A 44 -0.90 6.97 -14.00
N LEU A 45 -0.30 5.89 -13.54
CA LEU A 45 -0.98 4.63 -13.19
C LEU A 45 -1.70 4.82 -11.85
N LYS A 46 -3.02 4.75 -11.88
CA LYS A 46 -3.84 4.71 -10.66
C LYS A 46 -4.70 3.45 -10.62
N GLY A 47 -4.67 2.71 -9.52
CA GLY A 47 -5.46 1.51 -9.28
C GLY A 47 -6.95 1.75 -9.46
N SER A 48 -7.45 2.91 -9.05
CA SER A 48 -8.85 3.29 -9.25
C SER A 48 -9.27 3.46 -10.72
N ARG A 49 -8.30 3.69 -11.64
CA ARG A 49 -8.55 4.04 -13.05
C ARG A 49 -8.27 2.92 -14.04
N ILE A 50 -7.64 1.83 -13.63
CA ILE A 50 -7.35 0.68 -14.51
C ILE A 50 -8.50 -0.33 -14.56
N SER A 51 -8.60 -1.00 -15.70
CA SER A 51 -9.50 -2.13 -15.92
C SER A 51 -9.06 -3.38 -15.14
N LEU A 52 -9.92 -4.40 -15.11
CA LEU A 52 -9.60 -5.68 -14.48
C LEU A 52 -8.46 -6.42 -15.19
N THR A 53 -8.41 -6.35 -16.52
CA THR A 53 -7.35 -7.00 -17.31
C THR A 53 -5.99 -6.33 -17.06
N GLU A 54 -5.97 -5.00 -17.03
CA GLU A 54 -4.77 -4.23 -16.68
C GLU A 54 -4.31 -4.52 -15.26
N ARG A 55 -5.24 -4.57 -14.30
CA ARG A 55 -4.91 -4.95 -12.91
C ARG A 55 -4.30 -6.34 -12.82
N ALA A 56 -4.90 -7.33 -13.48
CA ALA A 56 -4.36 -8.68 -13.53
C ALA A 56 -2.96 -8.71 -14.15
N TYR A 57 -2.76 -7.98 -15.24
CA TYR A 57 -1.47 -7.92 -15.90
C TYR A 57 -0.38 -7.25 -15.04
N LEU A 58 -0.69 -6.14 -14.37
CA LEU A 58 0.26 -5.48 -13.48
C LEU A 58 0.64 -6.39 -12.31
N LEU A 59 -0.34 -7.04 -11.69
CA LEU A 59 -0.10 -7.93 -10.55
C LEU A 59 0.69 -9.19 -10.95
N GLU A 60 0.49 -9.70 -12.16
CA GLU A 60 1.33 -10.76 -12.73
C GLU A 60 2.78 -10.30 -12.95
N LEU A 61 2.99 -9.09 -13.48
CA LEU A 61 4.35 -8.52 -13.62
C LEU A 61 5.02 -8.32 -12.26
N PHE A 62 4.27 -7.86 -11.27
CA PHE A 62 4.72 -7.69 -9.89
C PHE A 62 5.20 -9.01 -9.28
N ASP A 63 4.39 -10.07 -9.37
CA ASP A 63 4.75 -11.39 -8.83
C ASP A 63 5.98 -11.98 -9.53
N ARG A 64 6.03 -11.90 -10.87
CA ARG A 64 7.19 -12.35 -11.67
C ARG A 64 8.48 -11.61 -11.36
N ALA A 65 8.39 -10.34 -10.99
CA ALA A 65 9.55 -9.55 -10.58
C ALA A 65 10.03 -9.89 -9.16
N GLY A 66 9.39 -10.85 -8.48
CA GLY A 66 9.69 -11.19 -7.09
C GLY A 66 9.14 -10.17 -6.09
N GLY A 67 8.18 -9.35 -6.52
CA GLY A 67 7.55 -8.34 -5.68
C GLY A 67 6.87 -8.97 -4.47
N ARG A 68 6.93 -8.26 -3.34
CA ARG A 68 6.27 -8.69 -2.10
C ARG A 68 5.54 -7.52 -1.46
N ALA A 69 4.45 -7.78 -0.75
CA ALA A 69 3.70 -6.72 -0.07
C ALA A 69 3.14 -7.17 1.28
N TRP A 70 3.15 -6.23 2.23
CA TRP A 70 2.24 -6.25 3.36
C TRP A 70 1.15 -5.22 3.12
N VAL A 71 -0.10 -5.60 3.33
CA VAL A 71 -1.26 -4.71 3.24
C VAL A 71 -1.94 -4.65 4.60
N ALA A 72 -1.85 -3.50 5.26
CA ALA A 72 -2.61 -3.24 6.46
C ALA A 72 -4.05 -2.88 6.08
N VAL A 73 -5.04 -3.41 6.80
CA VAL A 73 -6.46 -3.23 6.51
C VAL A 73 -7.21 -2.86 7.78
N ALA A 74 -7.95 -1.76 7.75
CA ALA A 74 -8.93 -1.42 8.77
C ALA A 74 -10.34 -1.48 8.16
N LYS A 75 -11.23 -2.27 8.78
CA LYS A 75 -12.62 -2.41 8.36
C LYS A 75 -13.52 -1.71 9.37
N ARG A 76 -14.38 -0.79 8.93
CA ARG A 76 -15.29 -0.04 9.81
C ARG A 76 -16.14 -0.94 10.69
N ALA A 77 -16.58 -2.08 10.16
CA ALA A 77 -17.42 -3.03 10.90
C ALA A 77 -16.69 -3.78 12.03
N ARG A 78 -15.35 -3.76 12.05
CA ARG A 78 -14.52 -4.53 12.99
C ARG A 78 -13.59 -3.67 13.83
N LEU A 79 -13.30 -2.45 13.38
CA LEU A 79 -12.44 -1.52 14.09
C LEU A 79 -13.14 -1.09 15.39
N GLN A 80 -12.52 -1.45 16.50
CA GLN A 80 -12.99 -1.03 17.81
C GLN A 80 -12.78 0.47 18.00
N PRO A 81 -13.69 1.17 18.70
CA PRO A 81 -13.47 2.55 19.08
C PRO A 81 -12.16 2.70 19.86
N PRO A 82 -11.45 3.84 19.74
CA PRO A 82 -10.33 4.17 20.60
C PRO A 82 -10.71 4.05 22.08
N ALA A 83 -9.78 3.58 22.92
CA ALA A 83 -10.02 3.40 24.35
C ALA A 83 -10.40 4.71 25.07
N ASN A 84 -9.98 5.85 24.52
CA ASN A 84 -10.30 7.18 25.03
C ASN A 84 -11.69 7.69 24.62
N GLY A 85 -12.49 6.89 23.90
CA GLY A 85 -13.84 7.22 23.47
C GLY A 85 -13.94 8.30 22.39
N GLN A 86 -12.82 8.84 21.89
CA GLN A 86 -12.84 9.82 20.82
C GLN A 86 -13.08 9.17 19.45
N PRO A 87 -13.71 9.89 18.50
CA PRO A 87 -13.79 9.41 17.13
C PRO A 87 -12.40 9.20 16.54
N THR A 88 -12.19 8.07 15.87
CA THR A 88 -10.98 7.84 15.06
C THR A 88 -10.85 8.92 14.00
N SER A 89 -9.78 9.71 14.05
CA SER A 89 -9.46 10.63 12.95
C SER A 89 -8.89 9.85 11.76
N ASP A 90 -9.18 10.32 10.55
CA ASP A 90 -8.66 9.71 9.30
C ASP A 90 -7.13 9.66 9.32
N LEU A 91 -6.47 10.72 9.81
CA LEU A 91 -5.02 10.81 9.94
C LEU A 91 -4.45 9.80 10.95
N ALA A 92 -5.09 9.61 12.11
CA ALA A 92 -4.63 8.62 13.09
C ALA A 92 -4.73 7.20 12.52
N LEU A 93 -5.79 6.92 11.76
CA LEU A 93 -5.93 5.64 11.07
C LEU A 93 -4.87 5.45 9.99
N TYR A 94 -4.65 6.46 9.16
CA TYR A 94 -3.60 6.44 8.13
C TYR A 94 -2.24 6.11 8.75
N ALA A 95 -1.86 6.83 9.81
CA ALA A 95 -0.59 6.60 10.49
C ALA A 95 -0.49 5.20 11.10
N ALA A 96 -1.57 4.71 11.74
CA ALA A 96 -1.60 3.37 12.34
C ALA A 96 -1.52 2.24 11.29
N LEU A 97 -2.15 2.41 10.12
CA LEU A 97 -2.06 1.44 9.04
C LEU A 97 -0.68 1.44 8.38
N LEU A 98 -0.10 2.61 8.17
CA LEU A 98 1.27 2.76 7.68
C LEU A 98 2.27 2.09 8.62
N ASP A 99 2.18 2.36 9.92
CA ASP A 99 3.02 1.76 10.96
C ASP A 99 2.85 0.23 11.00
N LEU A 100 1.61 -0.27 10.96
CA LEU A 100 1.33 -1.71 10.91
C LEU A 100 1.95 -2.38 9.67
N ALA A 101 1.81 -1.76 8.49
CA ALA A 101 2.33 -2.32 7.24
C ALA A 101 3.87 -2.35 7.22
N ILE A 102 4.53 -1.28 7.66
CA ILE A 102 6.00 -1.19 7.76
C ILE A 102 6.53 -2.08 8.89
N GLY A 103 5.89 -2.05 10.06
CA GLY A 103 6.25 -2.88 11.20
C GLY A 103 6.20 -4.38 10.89
N SER A 104 5.26 -4.80 10.02
CA SER A 104 5.18 -6.18 9.52
C SER A 104 6.37 -6.59 8.65
N TRP A 105 7.10 -5.62 8.06
CA TRP A 105 8.31 -5.89 7.30
C TRP A 105 9.56 -6.10 8.16
N LEU A 106 9.65 -5.45 9.32
CA LEU A 106 10.86 -5.45 10.15
C LEU A 106 11.38 -6.87 10.51
N PRO A 107 10.53 -7.84 10.90
CA PRO A 107 10.99 -9.20 11.17
C PRO A 107 11.51 -9.93 9.92
N GLU A 108 10.95 -9.62 8.74
CA GLU A 108 11.26 -10.33 7.50
C GLU A 108 12.50 -9.81 6.79
N THR A 109 12.82 -8.52 6.96
CA THR A 109 14.05 -7.95 6.41
C THR A 109 15.27 -8.29 7.26
N GLY A 110 15.11 -8.98 8.40
CA GLY A 110 16.20 -9.24 9.35
C GLY A 110 16.86 -7.95 9.85
N GLY A 111 16.15 -6.84 9.74
CA GLY A 111 16.67 -5.51 10.02
C GLY A 111 17.59 -4.87 9.01
N VAL A 112 17.59 -5.38 7.79
CA VAL A 112 18.37 -4.81 6.70
C VAL A 112 17.76 -3.49 6.23
N CYS A 113 18.65 -2.53 5.97
CA CYS A 113 18.36 -1.19 5.49
C CYS A 113 17.40 -1.21 4.28
N SER A 114 16.16 -0.77 4.49
CA SER A 114 15.18 -0.59 3.42
C SER A 114 14.65 0.82 3.47
N ASP A 115 14.90 1.59 2.42
CA ASP A 115 14.30 2.90 2.28
C ASP A 115 12.78 2.74 2.18
N VAL A 116 12.06 3.61 2.87
CA VAL A 116 10.61 3.69 2.85
C VAL A 116 10.21 4.95 2.10
N VAL A 117 9.41 4.78 1.05
CA VAL A 117 8.94 5.86 0.18
C VAL A 117 7.43 5.92 0.29
N ILE A 118 6.92 7.00 0.88
CA ILE A 118 5.50 7.18 1.21
C ILE A 118 4.88 8.16 0.20
N ASP A 119 3.69 7.84 -0.33
CA ASP A 119 2.92 8.76 -1.17
C ASP A 119 2.64 10.07 -0.44
N ASP A 120 2.82 11.19 -1.15
CA ASP A 120 2.64 12.53 -0.59
C ASP A 120 1.28 13.19 -0.93
N GLY A 121 0.33 12.42 -1.50
CA GLY A 121 -0.85 12.96 -2.15
C GLY A 121 -2.09 13.15 -1.27
N ARG A 122 -2.18 12.47 -0.11
CA ARG A 122 -3.42 12.43 0.69
C ARG A 122 -3.64 13.66 1.58
N TYR A 123 -2.60 14.16 2.25
CA TYR A 123 -2.68 15.23 3.25
C TYR A 123 -1.78 16.42 2.93
N ASP A 124 -1.94 17.51 3.69
CA ASP A 124 -1.05 18.67 3.61
C ASP A 124 0.42 18.25 3.82
N PRO A 125 1.38 18.81 3.05
CA PRO A 125 2.79 18.44 3.17
C PRO A 125 3.36 18.53 4.58
N LYS A 126 2.92 19.48 5.42
CA LYS A 126 3.39 19.59 6.81
C LYS A 126 2.90 18.42 7.67
N ILE A 127 1.68 17.93 7.43
CA ILE A 127 1.14 16.77 8.12
C ILE A 127 1.92 15.51 7.72
N LEU A 128 2.18 15.34 6.42
CA LEU A 128 2.93 14.19 5.92
C LEU A 128 4.38 14.20 6.37
N GLU A 129 4.99 15.37 6.51
CA GLU A 129 6.34 15.48 7.07
C GLU A 129 6.40 14.97 8.52
N ASN A 130 5.40 15.31 9.35
CA ASN A 130 5.30 14.78 10.71
C ASN A 130 5.12 13.26 10.72
N VAL A 131 4.32 12.71 9.79
CA VAL A 131 4.17 11.26 9.65
C VAL A 131 5.48 10.61 9.22
N ARG A 132 6.18 11.19 8.23
CA ARG A 132 7.49 10.74 7.78
C ARG A 132 8.51 10.73 8.93
N GLU A 133 8.54 11.76 9.77
CA GLU A 133 9.41 11.83 10.95
C GLU A 133 9.10 10.75 11.99
N ALA A 134 7.82 10.48 12.25
CA ALA A 134 7.40 9.40 13.13
C ALA A 134 7.87 8.03 12.60
N ILE A 135 7.68 7.76 11.31
CA ILE A 135 8.19 6.55 10.66
C ILE A 135 9.71 6.49 10.70
N GLN A 136 10.42 7.59 10.41
CA GLN A 136 11.88 7.64 10.50
C GLN A 136 12.39 7.30 11.90
N THR A 137 11.67 7.74 12.93
CA THR A 137 11.99 7.42 14.33
C THR A 137 11.78 5.94 14.62
N GLY A 138 10.66 5.35 14.15
CA GLY A 138 10.39 3.92 14.27
C GLY A 138 11.40 3.04 13.52
N LEU A 139 11.86 3.49 12.35
CA LEU A 139 12.93 2.83 11.58
C LEU A 139 14.30 2.96 12.26
N GLY A 140 14.54 4.03 13.02
CA GLY A 140 15.85 4.31 13.60
C GLY A 140 16.96 4.32 12.55
N GLY A 141 18.03 3.56 12.77
CA GLY A 141 19.15 3.42 11.83
C GLY A 141 18.92 2.41 10.69
N TRP A 142 17.74 1.82 10.59
CA TRP A 142 17.43 0.67 9.72
C TRP A 142 16.91 1.09 8.34
N GLY A 143 16.91 2.38 8.02
CA GLY A 143 16.38 2.86 6.75
C GLY A 143 16.14 4.36 6.77
N ARG A 144 15.76 4.89 5.61
CA ARG A 144 15.32 6.28 5.49
C ARG A 144 13.88 6.34 5.03
N ALA A 145 13.07 7.12 5.75
CA ALA A 145 11.73 7.47 5.32
C ALA A 145 11.77 8.75 4.48
N SER A 146 11.15 8.70 3.30
CA SER A 146 11.00 9.84 2.40
C SER A 146 9.58 9.91 1.85
N LEU A 147 9.18 11.13 1.45
CA LEU A 147 7.92 11.39 0.76
C LEU A 147 8.17 11.44 -0.75
N ALA A 148 7.20 11.01 -1.54
CA ALA A 148 7.29 11.07 -3.00
C ALA A 148 5.95 11.41 -3.67
N ASP A 149 6.02 12.29 -4.67
CA ASP A 149 4.95 12.50 -5.65
C ASP A 149 4.69 11.20 -6.41
N SER A 150 3.50 10.60 -6.21
CA SER A 150 3.13 9.35 -6.87
C SER A 150 3.36 9.41 -8.37
N ARG A 151 3.14 10.55 -9.05
CA ARG A 151 3.35 10.67 -10.51
C ARG A 151 4.78 10.38 -10.95
N ARG A 152 5.74 10.53 -10.05
CA ARG A 152 7.18 10.40 -10.30
C ARG A 152 7.77 9.13 -9.69
N SER A 153 6.96 8.32 -9.00
CA SER A 153 7.40 7.10 -8.32
C SER A 153 6.66 5.88 -8.86
N ASP A 154 7.36 5.07 -9.65
CA ASP A 154 6.82 3.83 -10.22
C ASP A 154 6.39 2.85 -9.11
N GLY A 155 7.19 2.75 -8.04
CA GLY A 155 6.88 1.87 -6.92
C GLY A 155 5.65 2.29 -6.12
N VAL A 156 5.45 3.61 -5.91
CA VAL A 156 4.24 4.12 -5.22
C VAL A 156 3.00 3.86 -6.07
N GLN A 157 3.06 4.07 -7.39
CA GLN A 157 1.94 3.73 -8.27
C GLN A 157 1.60 2.23 -8.25
N ILE A 158 2.59 1.34 -8.11
CA ILE A 158 2.33 -0.10 -7.91
C ILE A 158 1.67 -0.35 -6.55
N ALA A 159 2.13 0.33 -5.49
CA ALA A 159 1.52 0.26 -4.17
C ALA A 159 0.05 0.71 -4.18
N ASP A 160 -0.31 1.77 -4.91
CA ASP A 160 -1.72 2.17 -5.13
C ASP A 160 -2.54 1.03 -5.69
N VAL A 161 -2.05 0.35 -6.75
CA VAL A 161 -2.79 -0.75 -7.37
C VAL A 161 -2.99 -1.90 -6.39
N VAL A 162 -1.98 -2.24 -5.58
CA VAL A 162 -2.08 -3.28 -4.55
C VAL A 162 -3.09 -2.88 -3.47
N ALA A 163 -2.94 -1.69 -2.87
CA ALA A 163 -3.85 -1.17 -1.85
C ALA A 163 -5.29 -1.12 -2.38
N ASN A 164 -5.49 -0.52 -3.55
CA ASN A 164 -6.80 -0.40 -4.19
C ASN A 164 -7.43 -1.75 -4.52
N SER A 165 -6.62 -2.78 -4.82
CA SER A 165 -7.12 -4.15 -5.06
C SER A 165 -7.77 -4.69 -3.80
N LEU A 166 -7.06 -4.68 -2.66
CA LEU A 166 -7.59 -5.16 -1.39
C LEU A 166 -8.77 -4.32 -0.94
N TYR A 167 -8.69 -2.99 -1.05
CA TYR A 167 -9.80 -2.11 -0.70
C TYR A 167 -11.11 -2.51 -1.40
N ASN A 168 -11.07 -2.77 -2.71
CA ASN A 168 -12.28 -3.15 -3.46
C ASN A 168 -12.85 -4.51 -3.01
N VAL A 169 -11.99 -5.44 -2.57
CA VAL A 169 -12.40 -6.73 -1.98
C VAL A 169 -13.06 -6.48 -0.62
N GLU A 170 -12.43 -5.67 0.22
CA GLU A 170 -12.85 -5.45 1.60
C GLU A 170 -14.15 -4.67 1.75
N VAL A 171 -14.42 -3.74 0.84
CA VAL A 171 -15.70 -3.02 0.80
C VAL A 171 -16.78 -3.76 0.00
N ALA A 172 -16.51 -4.99 -0.44
CA ALA A 172 -17.41 -5.79 -1.27
C ALA A 172 -17.97 -5.00 -2.49
N SER A 173 -17.10 -4.23 -3.14
CA SER A 173 -17.46 -3.45 -4.33
C SER A 173 -18.07 -4.34 -5.44
N PRO A 174 -18.76 -3.77 -6.46
CA PRO A 174 -19.30 -4.56 -7.57
C PRO A 174 -18.27 -5.42 -8.32
N ARG A 175 -16.98 -5.06 -8.24
CA ARG A 175 -15.85 -5.77 -8.85
C ARG A 175 -15.08 -6.66 -7.88
N ALA A 176 -15.46 -6.71 -6.60
CA ALA A 176 -14.77 -7.44 -5.53
C ALA A 176 -14.50 -8.89 -5.91
N ARG A 177 -15.50 -9.63 -6.40
CA ARG A 177 -15.34 -11.04 -6.77
C ARG A 177 -14.24 -11.26 -7.82
N ARG A 178 -14.21 -10.41 -8.86
CA ARG A 178 -13.21 -10.53 -9.94
C ARG A 178 -11.82 -10.10 -9.49
N ILE A 179 -11.71 -9.03 -8.69
CA ILE A 179 -10.43 -8.62 -8.10
C ILE A 179 -9.93 -9.67 -7.13
N GLY A 180 -10.81 -10.28 -6.33
CA GLY A 180 -10.50 -11.41 -5.45
C GLY A 180 -9.85 -12.56 -6.22
N ILE A 181 -10.45 -12.98 -7.34
CA ILE A 181 -9.86 -14.03 -8.21
C ILE A 181 -8.46 -13.64 -8.72
N ILE A 182 -8.25 -12.37 -9.07
CA ILE A 182 -6.96 -11.88 -9.56
C ILE A 182 -5.88 -11.93 -8.47
N ILE A 183 -6.23 -11.56 -7.23
CA ILE A 183 -5.25 -11.44 -6.15
C ILE A 183 -5.02 -12.75 -5.38
N GLU A 184 -5.99 -13.67 -5.42
CA GLU A 184 -5.94 -14.95 -4.70
C GLU A 184 -4.61 -15.72 -4.88
N PRO A 185 -4.02 -15.84 -6.10
CA PRO A 185 -2.75 -16.55 -6.25
C PRO A 185 -1.61 -15.94 -5.44
N MET A 186 -1.55 -14.60 -5.35
CA MET A 186 -0.53 -13.89 -4.59
C MET A 186 -0.76 -13.96 -3.08
N LEU A 187 -2.02 -14.06 -2.64
CA LEU A 187 -2.34 -14.34 -1.24
C LEU A 187 -1.91 -15.77 -0.87
N ALA A 188 -2.23 -16.74 -1.72
CA ALA A 188 -1.88 -18.15 -1.52
C ALA A 188 -0.36 -18.38 -1.51
N SER A 189 0.39 -17.71 -2.40
CA SER A 189 1.86 -17.77 -2.43
C SER A 189 2.54 -16.93 -1.34
N ARG A 190 1.77 -16.13 -0.59
CA ARG A 190 2.24 -15.12 0.36
C ARG A 190 3.12 -14.03 -0.28
N ALA A 191 2.99 -13.82 -1.59
CA ALA A 191 3.55 -12.65 -2.25
C ALA A 191 2.88 -11.37 -1.73
N ILE A 192 1.57 -11.43 -1.48
CA ILE A 192 0.82 -10.40 -0.77
C ILE A 192 0.33 -10.99 0.55
N ARG A 193 0.56 -10.27 1.65
CA ARG A 193 0.10 -10.65 2.99
C ARG A 193 -0.74 -9.53 3.58
N VAL A 194 -1.72 -9.90 4.39
CA VAL A 194 -2.68 -8.96 4.97
C VAL A 194 -2.53 -8.93 6.48
N ALA A 195 -2.46 -7.74 7.05
CA ALA A 195 -2.52 -7.49 8.50
C ALA A 195 -3.78 -6.67 8.81
N GLU A 196 -4.63 -7.15 9.71
CA GLU A 196 -5.86 -6.43 10.08
C GLU A 196 -5.63 -5.56 11.31
N LEU A 197 -5.94 -4.26 11.20
CA LEU A 197 -5.97 -3.33 12.32
C LEU A 197 -7.34 -3.42 13.01
N ALA A 198 -7.40 -4.11 14.15
CA ALA A 198 -8.62 -4.29 14.92
C ALA A 198 -8.89 -3.16 15.92
N GLN A 199 -7.85 -2.46 16.35
CA GLN A 199 -7.91 -1.34 17.30
C GLN A 199 -6.76 -0.37 17.02
N LEU A 200 -6.99 0.92 17.24
CA LEU A 200 -5.91 1.90 17.19
C LEU A 200 -5.03 1.80 18.45
N PRO A 201 -3.71 2.02 18.32
CA PRO A 201 -2.81 2.10 19.46
C PRO A 201 -3.16 3.26 20.40
#